data_AF-A0A4Q5YCJ9-F1
#
_entry.id   AF-A0A4Q5YCJ9-F1
#
_cell.length_a   1.000
_cell.length_b   1.000
_cell.length_c   1.000
_cell.angle_alpha   90.00
_cell.angle_beta   90.00
_cell.angle_gamma   90.00
#
_symmetry.space_group_name_H-M   'P 1'
#
loop_
_entity.id
_entity.type
_entity.pdbx_description
1 polymer ?
#
loop_
_entity_poly.entity_id
_entity_poly.type
_entity_poly.pdbx_seq_one_letter_code
_entity_poly.pdbx_strand_id
1 'polypeptide(L)'
;MNKKPLRSIGYDFIDPEFLPEGKNEYHLRNFQNRNGINYRNLSAYEIEVLVRNRNTSDDWNKIQVSDAFNPELVKNCKFFGLVRIGKLESIALEYHNLTMPVGLYDSTIISCDFGDNVIINNVKYMSHYIIGNEVMIANVNELHVTDHAKFGNGIIKEGEEEDIRIWLEVSNENGGRKILPFNGMLPGDAYLWSKFRDDKELLEKFKEFTEKKFDKQ
;
A
#
# COMPACT_ATOMS: atom_id res chain seq x y z
N MET A 1 20.90 13.44 -2.09
CA MET A 1 19.59 13.82 -1.51
C MET A 1 18.94 14.81 -2.46
N ASN A 2 17.78 14.47 -3.02
CA ASN A 2 17.09 15.31 -4.00
C ASN A 2 16.13 16.27 -3.27
N LYS A 3 16.13 17.55 -3.64
CA LYS A 3 15.23 18.56 -3.05
C LYS A 3 13.94 18.59 -3.88
N LYS A 4 12.79 18.39 -3.22
CA LYS A 4 11.46 18.54 -3.83
C LYS A 4 10.64 19.63 -3.13
N PRO A 5 9.72 20.32 -3.82
CA PRO A 5 8.81 21.29 -3.18
C PRO A 5 7.92 20.63 -2.13
N LEU A 6 7.60 21.33 -1.03
CA LEU A 6 6.68 20.82 0.01
C LEU A 6 5.33 20.35 -0.55
N ARG A 7 4.79 21.06 -1.55
CA ARG A 7 3.53 20.73 -2.23
C ARG A 7 3.54 19.41 -3.00
N SER A 8 4.70 18.80 -3.21
CA SER A 8 4.83 17.51 -3.92
C SER A 8 4.77 16.30 -2.98
N ILE A 9 4.65 16.51 -1.67
CA ILE A 9 4.52 15.41 -0.71
C ILE A 9 3.20 14.68 -0.99
N GLY A 10 3.27 13.40 -1.38
CA GLY A 10 2.10 12.58 -1.68
C GLY A 10 1.56 12.70 -3.11
N TYR A 11 2.21 13.47 -3.99
CA TYR A 11 1.86 13.66 -5.39
C TYR A 11 3.04 13.40 -6.31
N ASP A 12 2.76 13.28 -7.61
CA ASP A 12 3.75 13.09 -8.67
C ASP A 12 4.70 11.92 -8.35
N PHE A 13 4.13 10.84 -7.79
CA PHE A 13 4.87 9.65 -7.34
C PHE A 13 4.96 8.56 -8.40
N ILE A 14 4.38 8.79 -9.57
CA ILE A 14 4.58 8.00 -10.79
C ILE A 14 5.08 8.96 -11.87
N ASP A 15 6.18 8.62 -12.54
CA ASP A 15 6.69 9.44 -13.65
C ASP A 15 5.66 9.46 -14.79
N PRO A 16 5.38 10.62 -15.40
CA PRO A 16 4.47 10.72 -16.54
C PRO A 16 4.72 9.71 -17.67
N GLU A 17 5.96 9.25 -17.88
CA GLU A 17 6.26 8.22 -18.89
C GLU A 17 5.66 6.85 -18.57
N PHE A 18 5.44 6.53 -17.30
CA PHE A 18 4.83 5.29 -16.83
C PHE A 18 3.31 5.42 -16.61
N LEU A 19 2.71 6.57 -16.94
CA LEU A 19 1.26 6.76 -16.86
C LEU A 19 0.58 6.35 -18.18
N PRO A 20 -0.43 5.44 -18.14
CA PRO A 20 -1.15 5.04 -19.34
C PRO A 20 -2.01 6.19 -19.86
N GLU A 21 -2.30 6.17 -21.15
CA GLU A 21 -3.11 7.21 -21.79
C GLU A 21 -4.47 7.38 -21.08
N GLY A 22 -4.80 8.63 -20.72
CA GLY A 22 -6.05 8.98 -20.04
C GLY A 22 -6.14 8.56 -18.57
N LYS A 23 -5.06 8.05 -17.96
CA LYS A 23 -4.98 7.71 -16.54
C LYS A 23 -4.20 8.76 -15.75
N ASN A 24 -4.40 8.76 -14.44
CA ASN A 24 -3.63 9.56 -13.49
C ASN A 24 -2.88 8.65 -12.50
N GLU A 25 -2.06 9.25 -11.64
CA GLU A 25 -1.26 8.56 -10.62
C GLU A 25 -2.07 7.67 -9.65
N TYR A 26 -3.38 7.86 -9.54
CA TYR A 26 -4.24 7.08 -8.65
C TYR A 26 -4.91 5.88 -9.32
N HIS A 27 -4.73 5.65 -10.62
CA HIS A 27 -5.52 4.65 -11.34
C HIS A 27 -5.32 3.22 -10.80
N LEU A 28 -4.09 2.79 -10.54
CA LEU A 28 -3.81 1.49 -9.91
C LEU A 28 -4.40 1.42 -8.51
N ARG A 29 -4.24 2.48 -7.73
CA ARG A 29 -4.80 2.59 -6.37
C ARG A 29 -6.33 2.49 -6.38
N ASN A 30 -7.00 3.06 -7.38
CA ASN A 30 -8.45 2.94 -7.58
C ASN A 30 -8.87 1.53 -7.97
N PHE A 31 -8.05 0.82 -8.77
CA PHE A 31 -8.30 -0.57 -9.14
C PHE A 31 -8.05 -1.55 -7.97
N GLN A 32 -7.03 -1.27 -7.15
CA GLN A 32 -6.63 -2.10 -6.02
C GLN A 32 -7.53 -1.90 -4.80
N ASN A 33 -8.07 -0.69 -4.60
CA ASN A 33 -9.01 -0.44 -3.53
C ASN A 33 -10.38 -1.07 -3.85
N ARG A 34 -10.64 -2.24 -3.26
CA ARG A 34 -11.85 -3.06 -3.48
C ARG A 34 -12.77 -3.09 -2.27
N ASN A 35 -12.66 -2.10 -1.37
CA ASN A 35 -13.44 -2.08 -0.13
C ASN A 35 -14.94 -1.78 -0.34
N GLY A 36 -15.34 -1.31 -1.53
CA GLY A 36 -16.74 -1.03 -1.86
C GLY A 36 -17.30 0.23 -1.18
N ILE A 37 -16.46 1.06 -0.57
CA ILE A 37 -16.86 2.29 0.09
C ILE A 37 -17.10 3.39 -0.93
N ASN A 38 -18.27 4.03 -0.86
CA ASN A 38 -18.53 5.26 -1.60
C ASN A 38 -17.93 6.43 -0.83
N TYR A 39 -16.94 7.09 -1.45
CA TYR A 39 -16.26 8.22 -0.85
C TYR A 39 -16.87 9.54 -1.29
N ARG A 40 -17.06 10.44 -0.33
CA ARG A 40 -17.45 11.84 -0.55
C ARG A 40 -16.39 12.77 0.02
N ASN A 41 -16.43 14.04 -0.36
CA ASN A 41 -15.60 15.05 0.27
C ASN A 41 -16.09 15.34 1.70
N LEU A 42 -15.19 15.89 2.52
CA LEU A 42 -15.53 16.41 3.82
C LEU A 42 -16.53 17.57 3.71
N SER A 43 -17.48 17.61 4.63
CA SER A 43 -18.32 18.78 4.88
C SER A 43 -17.55 19.86 5.65
N ALA A 44 -18.06 21.09 5.63
CA ALA A 44 -17.47 22.20 6.38
C ALA A 44 -17.39 21.90 7.89
N TYR A 45 -18.42 21.24 8.44
CA TYR A 45 -18.45 20.82 9.84
C TYR A 45 -17.36 19.79 10.16
N GLU A 46 -17.18 18.77 9.31
CA GLU A 46 -16.14 17.76 9.53
C GLU A 46 -14.73 18.37 9.47
N ILE A 47 -14.49 19.32 8.55
CA ILE A 47 -13.22 20.06 8.49
C ILE A 47 -12.98 20.84 9.78
N GLU A 48 -13.98 21.54 10.30
CA GLU A 48 -13.87 22.29 11.55
C GLU A 48 -13.49 21.37 12.73
N VAL A 49 -14.15 20.23 12.86
CA VAL A 49 -13.85 19.23 13.91
C VAL A 49 -12.43 18.71 13.75
N LEU A 50 -11.99 18.37 12.52
CA LEU A 50 -10.64 17.89 12.25
C LEU A 50 -9.58 18.95 12.64
N VAL A 51 -9.78 20.21 12.27
CA VAL A 51 -8.88 21.31 12.63
C VAL A 51 -8.84 21.50 14.15
N ARG A 52 -9.99 21.49 14.84
CA ARG A 52 -10.08 21.57 16.30
C ARG A 52 -9.34 20.43 16.99
N ASN A 53 -9.38 19.24 16.39
CA ASN A 53 -8.66 18.04 16.83
C ASN A 53 -7.15 18.06 16.47
N ARG A 54 -6.62 19.22 16.06
CA ARG A 54 -5.21 19.46 15.71
C ARG A 54 -4.74 18.68 14.50
N ASN A 55 -5.65 18.33 13.60
CA ASN A 55 -5.26 17.77 12.32
C ASN A 55 -4.87 18.89 11.35
N THR A 56 -3.93 18.59 10.45
CA THR A 56 -3.54 19.48 9.35
C THR A 56 -3.60 18.73 8.04
N SER A 57 -3.97 19.42 6.97
CA SER A 57 -3.90 18.90 5.60
C SER A 57 -3.22 19.91 4.70
N ASP A 58 -2.52 19.45 3.69
CA ASP A 58 -2.09 20.24 2.54
C ASP A 58 -3.27 20.71 1.67
N ASP A 59 -4.25 19.83 1.44
CA ASP A 59 -5.51 20.12 0.75
C ASP A 59 -6.66 19.27 1.31
N TRP A 60 -7.62 19.89 2.00
CA TRP A 60 -8.79 19.18 2.54
C TRP A 60 -9.68 18.54 1.47
N ASN A 61 -9.63 18.99 0.21
CA ASN A 61 -10.37 18.35 -0.89
C ASN A 61 -9.79 16.99 -1.28
N LYS A 62 -8.58 16.67 -0.81
CA LYS A 62 -7.92 15.39 -1.01
C LYS A 62 -8.20 14.40 0.11
N ILE A 63 -8.92 14.82 1.16
CA ILE A 63 -9.46 13.90 2.16
C ILE A 63 -10.89 13.54 1.78
N GLN A 64 -11.10 12.26 1.49
CA GLN A 64 -12.41 11.72 1.18
C GLN A 64 -12.83 10.70 2.23
N VAL A 65 -14.11 10.68 2.55
CA VAL A 65 -14.63 9.91 3.68
C VAL A 65 -15.89 9.16 3.30
N SER A 66 -16.16 8.06 4.01
CA SER A 66 -17.46 7.37 3.92
C SER A 66 -18.58 8.22 4.52
N ASP A 67 -19.83 7.87 4.23
CA ASP A 67 -20.99 8.56 4.82
C ASP A 67 -21.06 8.43 6.35
N ALA A 68 -20.61 7.31 6.90
CA ALA A 68 -20.60 7.02 8.33
C ALA A 68 -19.28 7.44 9.03
N PHE A 69 -18.50 8.32 8.41
CA PHE A 69 -17.26 8.83 8.99
C PHE A 69 -17.53 9.70 10.24
N ASN A 70 -16.69 9.52 11.26
CA ASN A 70 -16.75 10.32 12.49
C ASN A 70 -15.43 11.10 12.67
N PRO A 71 -15.42 12.44 12.47
CA PRO A 71 -14.22 13.27 12.60
C PRO A 71 -13.70 13.37 14.04
N GLU A 72 -14.52 13.05 15.06
CA GLU A 72 -14.10 13.10 16.47
C GLU A 72 -13.06 12.02 16.82
N LEU A 73 -12.93 10.99 15.98
CA LEU A 73 -12.00 9.88 16.14
C LEU A 73 -10.69 10.09 15.36
N VAL A 74 -10.46 11.30 14.84
CA VAL A 74 -9.24 11.66 14.12
C VAL A 74 -8.57 12.82 14.83
N LYS A 75 -7.38 12.62 15.40
CA LYS A 75 -6.70 13.62 16.25
C LYS A 75 -5.20 13.68 16.00
N ASN A 76 -4.67 14.91 15.96
CA ASN A 76 -3.25 15.19 15.85
C ASN A 76 -2.55 14.48 14.68
N CYS A 77 -3.25 14.36 13.54
CA CYS A 77 -2.72 13.79 12.30
C CYS A 77 -2.29 14.86 11.29
N LYS A 78 -1.31 14.51 10.46
CA LYS A 78 -0.90 15.33 9.31
C LYS A 78 -1.19 14.56 8.03
N PHE A 79 -2.04 15.12 7.18
CA PHE A 79 -2.47 14.53 5.92
C PHE A 79 -1.78 15.20 4.74
N PHE A 80 -1.33 14.38 3.79
CA PHE A 80 -0.77 14.82 2.51
C PHE A 80 -1.29 13.92 1.38
N GLY A 81 -1.56 14.51 0.21
CA GLY A 81 -2.05 13.74 -0.92
C GLY A 81 -3.48 13.22 -0.72
N LEU A 82 -3.91 12.33 -1.61
CA LEU A 82 -5.25 11.72 -1.54
C LEU A 82 -5.35 10.75 -0.36
N VAL A 83 -6.17 11.05 0.65
CA VAL A 83 -6.44 10.15 1.79
C VAL A 83 -7.90 9.77 1.79
N ARG A 84 -8.22 8.46 1.83
CA ARG A 84 -9.60 7.98 1.85
C ARG A 84 -9.87 7.19 3.12
N ILE A 85 -10.90 7.55 3.88
CA ILE A 85 -11.17 7.00 5.21
C ILE A 85 -12.57 6.38 5.25
N GLY A 86 -12.66 5.12 5.66
CA GLY A 86 -13.91 4.42 5.87
C GLY A 86 -14.71 4.94 7.06
N LYS A 87 -15.66 4.13 7.52
CA LYS A 87 -16.44 4.39 8.73
C LYS A 87 -15.54 4.35 9.96
N LEU A 88 -15.79 5.23 10.93
CA LEU A 88 -15.13 5.20 12.24
C LEU A 88 -16.20 5.23 13.34
N GLU A 89 -16.45 4.09 13.97
CA GLU A 89 -17.39 3.99 15.08
C GLU A 89 -16.69 4.24 16.42
N SER A 90 -17.42 4.76 17.40
CA SER A 90 -16.93 4.98 18.77
C SER A 90 -16.82 3.66 19.55
N ILE A 91 -16.00 2.75 19.04
CA ILE A 91 -15.72 1.42 19.56
C ILE A 91 -14.21 1.24 19.76
N ALA A 92 -13.81 0.14 20.38
CA ALA A 92 -12.41 -0.28 20.46
C ALA A 92 -12.26 -1.65 19.79
N LEU A 93 -11.08 -1.90 19.22
CA LEU A 93 -10.69 -3.25 18.81
C LEU A 93 -9.76 -3.83 19.86
N GLU A 94 -9.89 -5.14 20.05
CA GLU A 94 -9.04 -5.92 20.94
C GLU A 94 -8.36 -7.01 20.13
N TYR A 95 -7.03 -7.07 20.23
CA TYR A 95 -6.23 -8.18 19.73
C TYR A 95 -5.31 -8.68 20.84
N HIS A 96 -5.53 -9.92 21.27
CA HIS A 96 -4.97 -10.47 22.50
C HIS A 96 -5.28 -9.56 23.71
N ASN A 97 -4.26 -8.95 24.32
CA ASN A 97 -4.42 -8.09 25.50
C ASN A 97 -4.24 -6.60 25.17
N LEU A 98 -4.24 -6.23 23.88
CA LEU A 98 -4.12 -4.85 23.42
C LEU A 98 -5.50 -4.37 22.96
N THR A 99 -6.06 -3.42 23.71
CA THR A 99 -7.31 -2.75 23.37
C THR A 99 -7.04 -1.30 23.02
N MET A 100 -7.48 -0.87 21.84
CA MET A 100 -7.29 0.50 21.37
C MET A 100 -8.58 1.03 20.73
N PRO A 101 -8.88 2.33 20.91
CA PRO A 101 -10.05 2.93 20.28
C PRO A 101 -9.85 3.03 18.76
N VAL A 102 -10.92 2.78 18.00
CA VAL A 102 -11.00 3.03 16.55
C VAL A 102 -10.71 4.49 16.25
N GLY A 103 -9.83 4.75 15.28
CA GLY A 103 -9.50 6.10 14.87
C GLY A 103 -8.08 6.27 14.33
N LEU A 104 -7.77 7.51 13.97
CA LEU A 104 -6.47 7.94 13.46
C LEU A 104 -5.87 8.95 14.45
N TYR A 105 -4.73 8.61 15.04
CA TYR A 105 -4.14 9.36 16.16
C TYR A 105 -2.64 9.55 15.97
N ASP A 106 -2.15 10.77 16.23
CA ASP A 106 -0.72 11.07 16.40
C ASP A 106 0.17 10.58 15.25
N SER A 107 -0.31 10.71 14.01
CA SER A 107 0.31 10.07 12.83
C SER A 107 0.48 11.00 11.63
N THR A 108 1.53 10.78 10.83
CA THR A 108 1.70 11.43 9.51
C THR A 108 1.26 10.45 8.43
N ILE A 109 0.29 10.84 7.63
CA ILE A 109 -0.40 9.97 6.67
C ILE A 109 -0.31 10.61 5.28
N ILE A 110 0.22 9.86 4.32
CA ILE A 110 0.49 10.33 2.97
C ILE A 110 -0.13 9.37 1.96
N SER A 111 -1.06 9.85 1.15
CA SER A 111 -1.64 9.09 0.04
C SER A 111 -2.13 7.67 0.40
N CYS A 112 -2.85 7.51 1.52
CA CYS A 112 -3.30 6.21 2.04
C CYS A 112 -4.82 6.01 1.97
N ASP A 113 -5.24 4.74 1.87
CA ASP A 113 -6.63 4.30 1.99
C ASP A 113 -6.84 3.52 3.27
N PHE A 114 -7.94 3.79 3.94
CA PHE A 114 -8.37 3.07 5.13
C PHE A 114 -9.76 2.51 4.94
N GLY A 115 -9.91 1.22 5.26
CA GLY A 115 -11.20 0.58 5.42
C GLY A 115 -11.96 1.07 6.66
N ASP A 116 -12.97 0.31 7.03
CA ASP A 116 -13.82 0.60 8.19
C ASP A 116 -13.13 0.24 9.50
N ASN A 117 -13.37 1.07 10.52
CA ASN A 117 -12.98 0.84 11.91
C ASN A 117 -11.48 0.53 12.09
N VAL A 118 -10.62 1.21 11.34
CA VAL A 118 -9.16 1.08 11.50
C VAL A 118 -8.64 1.80 12.74
N ILE A 119 -7.47 1.36 13.22
CA ILE A 119 -6.71 2.00 14.29
C ILE A 119 -5.31 2.32 13.76
N ILE A 120 -5.01 3.60 13.58
CA ILE A 120 -3.66 4.08 13.28
C ILE A 120 -3.24 4.98 14.43
N ASN A 121 -2.26 4.57 15.23
CA ASN A 121 -1.87 5.34 16.40
C ASN A 121 -0.34 5.44 16.54
N ASN A 122 0.18 6.65 16.66
CA ASN A 122 1.61 6.89 16.83
C ASN A 122 2.44 6.27 15.68
N VAL A 123 1.94 6.40 14.45
CA VAL A 123 2.68 6.03 13.24
C VAL A 123 3.37 7.29 12.71
N LYS A 124 4.67 7.42 12.94
CA LYS A 124 5.38 8.69 12.68
C LYS A 124 5.38 9.07 11.20
N TYR A 125 5.38 8.08 10.31
CA TYR A 125 5.32 8.26 8.86
C TYR A 125 4.66 7.05 8.19
N MET A 126 3.54 7.24 7.51
CA MET A 126 2.88 6.23 6.68
C MET A 126 2.64 6.76 5.26
N SER A 127 3.00 6.00 4.22
CA SER A 127 2.80 6.42 2.82
C SER A 127 2.36 5.30 1.87
N HIS A 128 1.40 5.60 1.00
CA HIS A 128 0.94 4.77 -0.14
C HIS A 128 0.32 3.40 0.21
N TYR A 129 -0.19 3.22 1.42
CA TYR A 129 -0.83 1.97 1.82
C TYR A 129 -2.34 1.95 1.57
N ILE A 130 -2.86 0.77 1.24
CA ILE A 130 -4.29 0.43 1.29
C ILE A 130 -4.49 -0.50 2.47
N ILE A 131 -5.15 0.00 3.51
CA ILE A 131 -5.41 -0.70 4.76
C ILE A 131 -6.84 -1.24 4.75
N GLY A 132 -7.00 -2.52 5.07
CA GLY A 132 -8.30 -3.19 5.16
C GLY A 132 -9.12 -2.75 6.37
N ASN A 133 -10.28 -3.41 6.56
CA ASN A 133 -11.16 -3.15 7.70
C ASN A 133 -10.56 -3.72 8.99
N GLU A 134 -10.86 -3.07 10.11
CA GLU A 134 -10.54 -3.55 11.47
C GLU A 134 -9.04 -3.85 11.70
N VAL A 135 -8.17 -3.13 10.98
CA VAL A 135 -6.72 -3.25 11.10
C VAL A 135 -6.20 -2.32 12.19
N MET A 136 -5.30 -2.83 13.03
CA MET A 136 -4.60 -2.07 14.08
C MET A 136 -3.11 -1.93 13.75
N ILE A 137 -2.64 -0.68 13.63
CA ILE A 137 -1.23 -0.32 13.44
C ILE A 137 -0.86 0.73 14.48
N ALA A 138 0.02 0.36 15.41
CA ALA A 138 0.43 1.24 16.50
C ALA A 138 1.95 1.26 16.69
N ASN A 139 2.49 2.41 17.07
CA ASN A 139 3.90 2.60 17.44
C ASN A 139 4.91 2.21 16.35
N VAL A 140 4.67 2.69 15.12
CA VAL A 140 5.55 2.43 13.97
C VAL A 140 6.28 3.71 13.57
N ASN A 141 7.61 3.67 13.49
CA ASN A 141 8.39 4.84 13.09
C ASN A 141 8.24 5.15 11.59
N GLU A 142 8.20 4.13 10.74
CA GLU A 142 8.11 4.32 9.30
C GLU A 142 7.41 3.13 8.65
N LEU A 143 6.40 3.42 7.82
CA LEU A 143 5.63 2.43 7.08
C LEU A 143 5.27 3.01 5.71
N HIS A 144 6.15 2.87 4.73
CA HIS A 144 5.90 3.32 3.36
C HIS A 144 6.08 2.19 2.36
N VAL A 145 5.45 2.36 1.20
CA VAL A 145 5.61 1.50 0.03
C VAL A 145 5.87 2.38 -1.19
N THR A 146 6.57 1.83 -2.16
CA THR A 146 6.99 2.52 -3.38
C THR A 146 6.27 1.94 -4.60
N ASP A 147 6.33 2.67 -5.71
CA ASP A 147 5.85 2.27 -7.04
C ASP A 147 6.50 0.96 -7.55
N HIS A 148 7.73 0.66 -7.12
CA HIS A 148 8.46 -0.56 -7.45
C HIS A 148 8.32 -1.69 -6.42
N ALA A 149 7.34 -1.63 -5.51
CA ALA A 149 7.16 -2.67 -4.51
C ALA A 149 6.70 -4.02 -5.10
N LYS A 150 7.39 -5.10 -4.73
CA LYS A 150 7.15 -6.47 -5.23
C LYS A 150 7.24 -7.52 -4.12
N PHE A 151 6.52 -7.29 -3.02
CA PHE A 151 6.67 -8.12 -1.82
C PHE A 151 6.46 -9.62 -2.13
N GLY A 152 7.52 -10.41 -1.99
CA GLY A 152 7.50 -11.86 -2.20
C GLY A 152 7.34 -12.33 -3.65
N ASN A 153 7.46 -11.45 -4.65
CA ASN A 153 7.29 -11.80 -6.07
C ASN A 153 8.56 -11.51 -6.88
N GLY A 154 9.06 -12.51 -7.61
CA GLY A 154 10.25 -12.45 -8.46
C GLY A 154 10.00 -11.84 -9.84
N ILE A 155 9.27 -10.73 -9.89
CA ILE A 155 8.92 -10.02 -11.13
C ILE A 155 9.80 -8.80 -11.37
N ILE A 156 9.75 -8.27 -12.59
CA ILE A 156 10.34 -6.99 -12.99
C ILE A 156 9.20 -6.12 -13.52
N LYS A 157 9.13 -4.88 -13.03
CA LYS A 157 8.22 -3.83 -13.49
C LYS A 157 8.86 -3.05 -14.63
N GLU A 158 8.07 -2.23 -15.30
CA GLU A 158 8.53 -1.35 -16.36
C GLU A 158 9.57 -0.36 -15.83
N GLY A 159 10.64 -0.13 -16.59
CA GLY A 159 11.75 0.75 -16.20
C GLY A 159 12.77 0.13 -15.24
N GLU A 160 12.60 -1.13 -14.82
CA GLU A 160 13.54 -1.81 -13.93
C GLU A 160 14.48 -2.78 -14.66
N GLU A 161 15.70 -2.88 -14.16
CA GLU A 161 16.72 -3.80 -14.65
C GLU A 161 16.55 -5.23 -14.09
N GLU A 162 17.01 -6.25 -14.82
CA GLU A 162 16.85 -7.66 -14.43
C GLU A 162 17.66 -8.05 -13.18
N ASP A 163 18.69 -7.29 -12.84
CA ASP A 163 19.58 -7.54 -11.71
C ASP A 163 18.91 -7.36 -10.35
N ILE A 164 17.87 -6.53 -10.25
CA ILE A 164 17.08 -6.34 -9.03
C ILE A 164 15.98 -7.40 -8.84
N ARG A 165 15.90 -8.39 -9.72
CA ARG A 165 14.91 -9.48 -9.60
C ARG A 165 15.17 -10.31 -8.36
N ILE A 166 14.10 -10.54 -7.58
CA ILE A 166 14.15 -11.42 -6.42
C ILE A 166 14.14 -12.89 -6.89
N TRP A 167 15.13 -13.65 -6.42
CA TRP A 167 15.23 -15.09 -6.62
C TRP A 167 15.22 -15.79 -5.26
N LEU A 168 14.51 -16.92 -5.17
CA LEU A 168 14.52 -17.78 -4.00
C LEU A 168 15.47 -18.96 -4.22
N GLU A 169 16.45 -19.13 -3.34
CA GLU A 169 17.39 -20.25 -3.36
C GLU A 169 16.88 -21.42 -2.52
N VAL A 170 16.19 -22.37 -3.15
CA VAL A 170 15.59 -23.55 -2.48
C VAL A 170 16.54 -24.75 -2.35
N SER A 171 17.76 -24.68 -2.88
CA SER A 171 18.81 -25.71 -2.74
C SER A 171 20.20 -25.10 -2.94
N ASN A 172 20.72 -24.48 -1.88
CA ASN A 172 21.92 -23.63 -1.88
C ASN A 172 23.23 -24.38 -2.17
N GLU A 173 23.26 -25.72 -2.06
CA GLU A 173 24.49 -26.53 -2.13
C GLU A 173 25.33 -26.31 -3.40
N ASN A 174 24.71 -25.89 -4.52
CA ASN A 174 25.40 -25.61 -5.79
C ASN A 174 24.95 -24.29 -6.47
N GLY A 175 24.15 -23.42 -5.83
CA GLY A 175 23.70 -22.12 -6.39
C GLY A 175 22.87 -22.14 -7.70
N GLY A 176 22.66 -23.31 -8.31
CA GLY A 176 22.07 -23.44 -9.65
C GLY A 176 20.56 -23.67 -9.70
N ARG A 177 19.87 -23.73 -8.56
CA ARG A 177 18.46 -24.15 -8.43
C ARG A 177 17.53 -23.05 -7.89
N LYS A 178 17.89 -21.80 -8.14
CA LYS A 178 17.06 -20.66 -7.79
C LYS A 178 15.76 -20.64 -8.59
N ILE A 179 14.70 -20.15 -7.97
CA ILE A 179 13.35 -20.05 -8.55
C ILE A 179 12.80 -18.63 -8.38
N LEU A 180 11.82 -18.24 -9.20
CA LEU A 180 11.13 -16.96 -9.04
C LEU A 180 9.93 -17.18 -8.14
N PRO A 181 9.92 -16.62 -6.93
CA PRO A 181 8.76 -16.73 -6.07
C PRO A 181 7.59 -15.99 -6.71
N PHE A 182 6.38 -16.50 -6.52
CA PHE A 182 5.16 -15.81 -6.88
C PHE A 182 4.08 -16.09 -5.86
N ASN A 183 3.18 -15.13 -5.68
CA ASN A 183 2.02 -15.29 -4.81
C ASN A 183 1.21 -16.53 -5.19
N GLY A 184 1.03 -17.45 -4.24
CA GLY A 184 0.33 -18.73 -4.44
C GLY A 184 1.22 -19.86 -4.98
N MET A 185 2.55 -19.71 -4.99
CA MET A 185 3.49 -20.80 -5.28
C MET A 185 3.32 -21.93 -4.27
N LEU A 186 3.17 -23.16 -4.77
CA LEU A 186 3.09 -24.38 -3.98
C LEU A 186 4.45 -25.11 -3.93
N PRO A 187 4.68 -26.00 -2.95
CA PRO A 187 5.88 -26.83 -2.91
C PRO A 187 6.09 -27.65 -4.19
N GLY A 188 5.01 -28.07 -4.85
CA GLY A 188 5.06 -28.76 -6.14
C GLY A 188 5.64 -27.89 -7.26
N ASP A 189 5.23 -26.62 -7.34
CA ASP A 189 5.75 -25.67 -8.33
C ASP A 189 7.25 -25.44 -8.13
N ALA A 190 7.66 -25.23 -6.88
CA ALA A 190 9.05 -25.06 -6.49
C ALA A 190 9.89 -26.32 -6.81
N TYR A 191 9.33 -27.51 -6.59
CA TYR A 191 9.98 -28.77 -6.95
C TYR A 191 10.20 -28.89 -8.46
N LEU A 192 9.17 -28.61 -9.27
CA LEU A 192 9.30 -28.68 -10.74
C LEU A 192 10.42 -27.75 -11.24
N TRP A 193 10.44 -26.50 -10.79
CA TRP A 193 11.47 -25.54 -11.19
C TRP A 193 12.89 -25.94 -10.75
N SER A 194 13.03 -26.39 -9.50
CA SER A 194 14.34 -26.72 -8.93
C SER A 194 14.90 -28.03 -9.47
N LYS A 195 14.04 -28.95 -9.93
CA LYS A 195 14.43 -30.28 -10.41
C LYS A 195 14.80 -30.32 -11.88
N PHE A 196 13.99 -29.75 -12.77
CA PHE A 196 14.13 -29.88 -14.22
C PHE A 196 15.09 -28.82 -14.81
N ARG A 197 16.33 -28.77 -14.31
CA ARG A 197 17.29 -27.69 -14.66
C ARG A 197 17.89 -27.78 -16.06
N ASP A 198 17.88 -28.97 -16.64
CA ASP A 198 18.41 -29.20 -17.99
C ASP A 198 17.41 -28.78 -19.08
N ASP A 199 16.12 -28.66 -18.73
CA ASP A 199 15.05 -28.25 -19.64
C ASP A 199 14.91 -26.72 -19.63
N LYS A 200 15.71 -26.07 -20.47
CA LYS A 200 15.73 -24.60 -20.58
C LYS A 200 14.40 -24.03 -21.08
N GLU A 201 13.69 -24.75 -21.94
CA GLU A 201 12.42 -24.29 -22.50
C GLU A 201 11.33 -24.27 -21.43
N LEU A 202 11.26 -25.32 -20.61
CA LEU A 202 10.36 -25.38 -19.46
C LEU A 202 10.64 -24.26 -18.46
N LEU A 203 11.91 -24.03 -18.12
CA LEU A 203 12.32 -22.96 -17.20
C LEU A 203 11.98 -21.56 -17.73
N GLU A 204 12.09 -21.33 -19.03
CA GLU A 204 11.71 -20.05 -19.63
C GLU A 204 10.18 -19.86 -19.58
N LYS A 205 9.41 -20.92 -19.88
CA LYS A 205 7.94 -20.87 -19.77
C LYS A 205 7.47 -20.57 -18.35
N PHE A 206 8.15 -21.15 -17.37
CA PHE A 206 7.97 -20.86 -15.96
C PHE A 206 8.24 -19.39 -15.59
N LYS A 207 9.30 -18.79 -16.13
CA LYS A 207 9.55 -17.35 -16.01
C LYS A 207 8.41 -16.54 -16.63
N GLU A 208 8.02 -16.85 -17.87
CA GLU A 208 6.91 -16.18 -18.57
C GLU A 208 5.59 -16.25 -17.78
N PHE A 209 5.26 -17.40 -17.20
CA PHE A 209 4.03 -17.58 -16.40
C PHE A 209 4.06 -16.76 -15.12
N THR A 210 5.22 -16.71 -14.45
CA THR A 210 5.40 -15.90 -13.25
C THR A 210 5.19 -14.42 -13.56
N GLU A 211 5.78 -13.92 -14.64
CA GLU A 211 5.61 -12.53 -15.06
C GLU A 211 4.19 -12.19 -15.48
N LYS A 212 3.52 -13.07 -16.23
CA LYS A 212 2.14 -12.85 -16.69
C LYS A 212 1.12 -12.77 -15.55
N LYS A 213 1.46 -13.28 -14.36
CA LYS A 213 0.56 -13.29 -13.21
C LYS A 213 0.39 -11.91 -12.55
N PHE A 214 1.32 -10.99 -12.82
CA PHE A 214 1.34 -9.68 -12.18
C PHE A 214 1.35 -8.57 -13.22
N ASP A 215 0.84 -7.41 -12.80
CA ASP A 215 1.00 -6.19 -13.57
C ASP A 215 2.48 -5.81 -13.60
N LYS A 216 2.96 -5.37 -14.77
CA LYS A 216 4.31 -4.83 -14.94
C LYS A 216 4.38 -3.34 -14.64
N GLN A 217 3.24 -2.69 -14.49
CA GLN A 217 3.15 -1.30 -14.03
C GLN A 217 3.39 -1.17 -12.52
#